data_AF-A0A0Q7K8S7-F1
#
_entry.id   AF-A0A0Q7K8S7-F1
#
_cell.length_a   1.000
_cell.length_b   1.000
_cell.length_c   1.000
_cell.angle_alpha   90.00
_cell.angle_beta   90.00
_cell.angle_gamma   90.00
#
_symmetry.space_group_name_H-M   'P 1'
#
loop_
_entity.id
_entity.type
_entity.pdbx_description
1 polymer ?
#
loop_
_entity_poly.entity_id
_entity_poly.type
_entity_poly.pdbx_seq_one_letter_code
_entity_poly.pdbx_strand_id
1 'polypeptide(L)'
;MSSDLYKWAYKLTPTVPTSVVAQCFELARDVRLLDMQASPYDLSALGVEPVRIETPDGRAEHARRQRGFAERGLVLRAALVSALEPLSRR
;
A
#
# COMPACT_ATOMS: atom_id res chain seq x y z
N MET A 1 7.67 -2.35 0.86
CA MET A 1 6.50 -3.25 0.77
C MET A 1 5.22 -2.41 0.82
N SER A 2 4.23 -2.72 -0.04
CA SER A 2 3.20 -1.82 -0.63
C SER A 2 3.71 -0.95 -1.79
N SER A 3 4.58 0.04 -1.55
CA SER A 3 5.12 0.90 -2.63
C SER A 3 5.83 0.11 -3.75
N ASP A 4 6.50 -0.98 -3.38
CA ASP A 4 7.16 -1.86 -4.34
C ASP A 4 6.17 -2.54 -5.31
N LEU A 5 4.96 -2.88 -4.86
CA LEU A 5 3.95 -3.50 -5.71
C LEU A 5 3.51 -2.53 -6.81
N TYR A 6 3.25 -1.27 -6.48
CA TYR A 6 2.92 -0.25 -7.48
C TYR A 6 4.06 -0.02 -8.45
N LYS A 7 5.28 0.16 -7.93
CA LYS A 7 6.49 0.32 -8.76
C LYS A 7 6.64 -0.80 -9.79
N TRP A 8 6.47 -2.05 -9.37
CA TRP A 8 6.60 -3.19 -10.28
C TRP A 8 5.41 -3.33 -11.23
N ALA A 9 4.18 -3.18 -10.72
CA ALA A 9 2.97 -3.20 -11.56
C ALA A 9 3.06 -2.19 -12.71
N TYR A 10 3.47 -0.96 -12.41
CA TYR A 10 3.66 0.09 -13.40
C TYR A 10 4.76 -0.23 -14.41
N LYS A 11 5.92 -0.73 -13.96
CA LYS A 11 7.03 -1.10 -14.87
C LYS A 11 6.70 -2.26 -15.80
N LEU A 12 5.76 -3.11 -15.42
CA LEU A 12 5.37 -4.30 -16.15
C LEU A 12 4.15 -4.07 -17.05
N THR A 13 3.71 -2.83 -17.23
CA THR A 13 2.73 -2.51 -18.28
C THR A 13 3.34 -2.71 -19.68
N PRO A 14 2.59 -3.24 -20.66
CA PRO A 14 1.16 -3.55 -20.62
C PRO A 14 0.83 -4.99 -20.14
N THR A 15 1.81 -5.79 -19.75
CA THR A 15 1.60 -7.18 -19.29
C THR A 15 0.68 -7.27 -18.09
N VAL A 16 0.84 -6.35 -17.12
CA VAL A 16 -0.03 -6.29 -15.94
C VAL A 16 -1.33 -5.54 -16.28
N PRO A 17 -2.52 -6.08 -15.95
CA PRO A 17 -3.78 -5.37 -16.15
C PRO A 17 -3.80 -4.00 -15.46
N THR A 18 -4.30 -2.98 -16.15
CA THR A 18 -4.36 -1.61 -15.62
C THR A 18 -5.15 -1.50 -14.31
N SER A 19 -6.17 -2.35 -14.10
CA SER A 19 -6.90 -2.45 -12.85
C SER A 19 -6.01 -2.87 -11.67
N VAL A 20 -5.08 -3.81 -11.89
CA VAL A 20 -4.12 -4.24 -10.86
C VAL A 20 -3.11 -3.12 -10.57
N VAL A 21 -2.66 -2.39 -11.60
CA VAL A 21 -1.80 -1.20 -11.42
C VAL A 21 -2.49 -0.14 -10.56
N ALA A 22 -3.76 0.16 -10.85
CA ALA A 22 -4.57 1.12 -10.09
C ALA A 22 -4.76 0.69 -8.62
N GLN A 23 -5.07 -0.58 -8.38
CA GLN A 23 -5.22 -1.09 -7.00
C GLN A 23 -3.89 -1.05 -6.22
N CYS A 24 -2.76 -1.35 -6.88
CA CYS A 24 -1.45 -1.17 -6.27
C CYS A 24 -1.15 0.30 -5.94
N PHE A 25 -1.54 1.23 -6.82
CA PHE A 25 -1.41 2.67 -6.57
C PHE A 25 -2.24 3.11 -5.36
N GLU A 26 -3.49 2.69 -5.27
CA GLU A 26 -4.36 2.99 -4.13
C GLU A 26 -3.77 2.47 -2.82
N LEU A 27 -3.26 1.23 -2.80
CA LEU A 27 -2.60 0.68 -1.61
C LEU A 27 -1.33 1.48 -1.24
N ALA A 28 -0.53 1.91 -2.23
CA ALA A 28 0.65 2.72 -1.97
C ALA A 28 0.28 4.10 -1.41
N ARG A 29 -0.79 4.73 -1.93
CA ARG A 29 -1.33 5.99 -1.43
C ARG A 29 -1.83 5.87 0.01
N ASP A 30 -2.62 4.84 0.30
CA ASP A 30 -3.19 4.65 1.65
C ASP A 30 -2.11 4.39 2.70
N VAL A 31 -1.05 3.65 2.34
CA VAL A 31 0.13 3.46 3.20
C VAL A 31 0.84 4.78 3.44
N ARG A 32 1.09 5.57 2.39
CA ARG A 32 1.74 6.89 2.55
C ARG A 32 0.91 7.83 3.42
N LEU A 33 -0.41 7.77 3.31
CA LEU A 33 -1.29 8.53 4.17
C LEU A 33 -1.12 8.12 5.64
N LEU A 34 -1.10 6.82 5.95
CA LEU A 34 -0.85 6.37 7.33
C LEU A 34 0.53 6.82 7.84
N ASP A 35 1.57 6.74 7.01
CA ASP A 35 2.92 7.21 7.37
C ASP A 35 2.92 8.70 7.72
N MET A 36 2.18 9.51 6.96
CA MET A 36 1.99 10.94 7.25
C MET A 36 1.23 11.16 8.55
N GLN A 37 0.15 10.41 8.77
CA GLN A 37 -0.65 10.50 10.00
C GLN A 37 0.14 10.09 11.24
N ALA A 38 1.09 9.16 11.12
CA ALA A 38 1.95 8.70 12.21
C ALA A 38 3.27 9.49 12.33
N SER A 39 3.48 10.50 11.48
CA SER A 39 4.68 11.33 11.49
C SER A 39 4.69 12.28 12.70
N PRO A 40 5.87 12.78 13.13
CA PRO A 40 5.95 13.74 14.24
C PRO A 40 5.45 15.14 13.87
N TYR A 41 5.06 15.38 12.61
CA TYR A 41 4.63 16.68 12.13
C TYR A 41 3.11 16.82 12.20
N ASP A 42 2.65 18.00 12.62
CA ASP A 42 1.24 18.35 12.53
C ASP A 42 0.88 18.71 11.07
N LEU A 43 0.07 17.86 10.46
CA LEU A 43 -0.43 18.00 9.10
C LEU A 43 -1.93 18.31 9.05
N SER A 44 -2.52 18.69 10.19
CA SER A 44 -3.96 19.03 10.28
C SER A 44 -4.35 20.17 9.32
N ALA A 45 -3.46 21.14 9.08
CA ALA A 45 -3.65 22.20 8.10
C ALA A 45 -3.76 21.69 6.65
N LEU A 46 -3.29 20.47 6.37
CA LEU A 46 -3.43 19.76 5.09
C LEU A 46 -4.60 18.76 5.08
N GLY A 47 -5.43 18.76 6.13
CA GLY A 47 -6.55 17.84 6.29
C GLY A 47 -6.15 16.41 6.71
N VAL A 48 -4.96 16.24 7.28
CA VAL A 48 -4.43 14.94 7.68
C VAL A 48 -4.47 14.81 9.20
N GLU A 49 -5.47 14.08 9.68
CA GLU A 49 -5.63 13.84 11.13
C GLU A 49 -4.58 12.87 11.67
N PRO A 50 -3.88 13.21 12.78
CA PRO A 50 -2.77 12.42 13.28
C PRO A 50 -3.22 11.12 13.97
N VAL A 51 -2.46 10.06 13.75
CA VAL A 51 -2.51 8.84 14.55
C VAL A 51 -1.42 8.95 15.62
N ARG A 52 -1.82 9.21 16.87
CA ARG A 52 -0.91 9.45 18.01
C ARG A 52 -0.22 8.17 18.49
N ILE A 53 0.78 7.71 17.75
CA ILE A 53 1.51 6.45 18.02
C ILE A 53 2.31 6.44 19.34
N GLU A 54 2.39 7.56 20.05
CA GLU A 54 2.95 7.64 21.41
C GLU A 54 1.99 7.03 22.44
N THR A 55 0.69 7.03 22.14
CA THR A 55 -0.35 6.46 23.01
C THR A 55 -0.54 4.96 22.72
N PRO A 56 -0.94 4.14 23.73
CA PRO A 56 -1.29 2.74 23.50
C PRO A 56 -2.36 2.55 22.43
N ASP A 57 -3.41 3.37 22.43
CA ASP A 57 -4.52 3.27 21.48
C ASP A 57 -4.09 3.65 20.06
N GLY A 58 -3.30 4.71 19.91
CA GLY A 58 -2.76 5.10 18.61
C GLY A 58 -1.82 4.05 18.03
N ARG A 59 -1.00 3.38 18.86
CA ARG A 59 -0.20 2.23 18.41
C ARG A 59 -1.07 1.07 17.95
N ALA A 60 -2.12 0.75 18.71
CA ALA A 60 -3.02 -0.34 18.35
C ALA A 60 -3.72 -0.08 17.01
N GLU A 61 -4.18 1.15 16.79
CA GLU A 61 -4.82 1.57 15.53
C GLU A 61 -3.84 1.55 14.35
N HIS A 62 -2.64 2.11 14.53
CA HIS A 62 -1.58 2.06 13.52
C HIS A 62 -1.25 0.62 13.12
N ALA A 63 -1.04 -0.26 14.11
CA ALA A 63 -0.76 -1.67 13.86
C ALA A 63 -1.92 -2.40 13.17
N ARG A 64 -3.18 -2.09 13.53
CA ARG A 64 -4.37 -2.65 12.89
C ARG A 64 -4.44 -2.26 11.42
N ARG A 65 -4.21 -0.99 11.08
CA ARG A 65 -4.21 -0.51 9.69
C ARG A 65 -3.04 -1.09 8.89
N GLN A 66 -1.85 -1.18 9.48
CA GLN A 66 -0.69 -1.84 8.86
C GLN A 66 -0.96 -3.31 8.52
N ARG A 67 -1.63 -4.06 9.40
CA ARG A 67 -2.06 -5.43 9.11
C ARG A 67 -3.01 -5.49 7.92
N GLY A 68 -4.01 -4.61 7.87
CA GLY A 68 -4.92 -4.52 6.71
C GLY A 68 -4.20 -4.20 5.40
N PHE A 69 -3.15 -3.37 5.43
CA PHE A 69 -2.32 -3.12 4.25
C PHE A 69 -1.49 -4.33 3.83
N ALA A 70 -0.95 -5.09 4.79
CA ALA A 70 -0.23 -6.33 4.50
C ALA A 70 -1.13 -7.36 3.83
N GLU A 71 -2.35 -7.55 4.35
CA GLU A 71 -3.37 -8.45 3.77
C GLU A 71 -3.74 -8.06 2.33
N ARG A 72 -4.06 -6.77 2.09
CA ARG A 72 -4.30 -6.24 0.74
C ARG A 72 -3.09 -6.46 -0.17
N GLY A 73 -1.88 -6.23 0.35
CA GLY A 73 -0.63 -6.43 -0.38
C GLY A 73 -0.40 -7.87 -0.81
N LEU A 74 -0.77 -8.85 0.01
CA LEU A 74 -0.68 -10.28 -0.35
C LEU A 74 -1.59 -10.62 -1.53
N VAL A 75 -2.82 -10.10 -1.53
CA VAL A 75 -3.78 -10.31 -2.64
C VAL A 75 -3.23 -9.72 -3.94
N LEU A 76 -2.75 -8.46 -3.90
CA LEU A 76 -2.20 -7.81 -5.08
C LEU A 76 -0.90 -8.46 -5.58
N ARG A 77 -0.06 -8.95 -4.66
CA ARG A 77 1.12 -9.74 -5.03
C ARG A 77 0.73 -11.01 -5.78
N ALA A 78 -0.28 -11.74 -5.30
CA ALA A 78 -0.76 -12.93 -5.99
C ALA A 78 -1.30 -12.59 -7.39
N ALA A 79 -2.04 -11.49 -7.53
CA ALA A 79 -2.52 -11.01 -8.82
C ALA A 79 -1.36 -10.68 -9.79
N LEU A 80 -0.31 -10.01 -9.31
CA LEU A 80 0.88 -9.72 -10.11
C LEU A 80 1.61 -10.98 -10.55
N VAL A 81 1.83 -11.93 -9.64
CA VAL A 81 2.46 -13.22 -9.99
C VAL A 81 1.62 -13.95 -11.04
N SER A 82 0.30 -14.03 -10.86
CA SER A 82 -0.59 -14.68 -11.81
C SER A 82 -0.56 -14.03 -13.20
N ALA A 83 -0.39 -12.71 -13.29
CA ALA A 83 -0.28 -12.00 -14.57
C ALA A 83 1.04 -12.30 -15.30
N LEU A 84 2.11 -12.62 -14.56
CA LEU A 84 3.45 -12.88 -15.10
C LEU A 84 3.70 -14.36 -15.38
N GLU A 85 2.96 -15.25 -14.74
CA GLU A 85 3.10 -16.70 -14.86
C GLU A 85 3.10 -17.23 -16.32
N PRO A 86 2.32 -16.70 -17.28
CA PRO A 86 2.39 -17.14 -18.67
C PRO A 86 3.72 -16.80 -19.37
N LEU A 87 4.49 -15.84 -18.84
CA LEU A 87 5.77 -15.41 -19.40
C LEU A 87 6.95 -16.21 -18.84
N SER A 88 6.84 -16.75 -17.62
CA SER A 88 7.90 -17.54 -16.98
C SER A 88 8.00 -18.96 -17.51
N ARG A 89 6.97 -19.45 -18.21
CA ARG A 89 6.88 -20.80 -18.79
C ARG A 89 7.33 -20.89 -20.26
N ARG A 90 8.02 -19.87 -20.75
CA ARG A 90 8.62 -19.82 -22.09
C ARG A 90 10.13 -19.96 -21.98
#